data_AF-A0A8H7DSN7-F1
#
_entry.id   AF-A0A8H7DSN7-F1
#
_cell.length_a   1.000
_cell.length_b   1.000
_cell.length_c   1.000
_cell.angle_alpha   90.00
_cell.angle_beta   90.00
_cell.angle_gamma   90.00
#
_symmetry.space_group_name_H-M   'P 1'
#
loop_
_entity.id
_entity.type
_entity.pdbx_description
1 polymer ?
#
loop_
_entity_poly.entity_id
_entity_poly.type
_entity_poly.pdbx_seq_one_letter_code
_entity_poly.pdbx_strand_id
1 'polypeptide(L)'
;MFHRLRQALAAGGKSNPTAGSYSASAADKSARRYIIVFKPHVTQEQIEDYISSVQKQGGTVTHRYDIIKGFAANLGPEALSNLQSLQGNIVESIGEC
;
A
#
# COMPACT_ATOMS: atom_id res chain seq x y z
N MET A 1 12.05 57.49 -21.38
CA MET A 1 13.03 57.48 -20.27
C MET A 1 12.43 56.71 -19.10
N PHE A 2 12.61 55.38 -19.07
CA PHE A 2 12.20 54.57 -17.91
C PHE A 2 13.43 54.04 -17.20
N HIS A 3 13.41 54.24 -15.88
CA HIS A 3 14.54 54.20 -14.97
C HIS A 3 15.08 52.77 -14.83
N ARG A 4 16.37 52.60 -15.16
CA ARG A 4 17.16 51.47 -14.69
C ARG A 4 17.57 51.74 -13.24
N LEU A 5 17.14 50.89 -12.31
CA LEU A 5 17.64 50.91 -10.94
C LEU A 5 17.87 49.50 -10.38
N ARG A 6 19.16 49.21 -10.23
CA ARG A 6 19.88 48.47 -9.17
C ARG A 6 19.73 46.96 -8.95
N GLN A 7 20.93 46.38 -8.88
CA GLN A 7 21.37 45.10 -8.32
C GLN A 7 20.95 44.87 -6.87
N ALA A 8 20.78 43.59 -6.50
CA ALA A 8 21.33 42.94 -5.30
C ALA A 8 21.17 41.40 -5.52
N LEU A 9 22.25 40.63 -5.63
CA LEU A 9 23.03 39.97 -4.58
C LEU A 9 22.28 38.87 -3.80
N ALA A 10 23.03 37.80 -3.55
CA ALA A 10 22.65 36.47 -3.13
C ALA A 10 22.05 36.32 -1.71
N ALA A 11 21.50 35.12 -1.51
CA ALA A 11 21.42 34.32 -0.27
C ALA A 11 20.15 34.37 0.60
N GLY A 12 19.69 33.16 0.98
CA GLY A 12 18.73 32.87 2.05
C GLY A 12 17.28 32.83 1.55
N GLY A 13 16.61 31.69 1.37
CA GLY A 13 16.48 30.62 2.35
C GLY A 13 15.17 30.83 3.12
N LYS A 14 14.11 30.11 2.70
CA LYS A 14 13.01 29.55 3.51
C LYS A 14 11.77 29.25 2.64
N SER A 15 11.70 28.01 2.16
CA SER A 15 10.42 27.32 2.00
C SER A 15 10.66 25.81 2.12
N ASN A 16 10.76 25.36 3.38
CA ASN A 16 10.39 24.01 3.79
C ASN A 16 9.06 24.22 4.56
N PRO A 17 8.00 23.45 4.26
CA PRO A 17 7.99 22.06 4.69
C PRO A 17 7.69 21.06 3.55
N THR A 18 8.59 20.10 3.42
CA THR A 18 8.29 18.67 3.32
C THR A 18 7.32 18.28 2.21
N ALA A 19 7.73 18.54 0.97
CA ALA A 19 7.40 17.63 -0.12
C ALA A 19 8.64 16.78 -0.36
N GLY A 20 8.77 15.71 0.43
CA GLY A 20 9.69 14.64 0.09
C GLY A 20 9.39 14.24 -1.34
N SER A 21 10.33 14.52 -2.23
CA SER A 21 10.33 14.02 -3.59
C SER A 21 10.39 12.50 -3.50
N TYR A 22 9.24 11.85 -3.56
CA TYR A 22 9.16 10.43 -3.91
C TYR A 22 9.55 10.36 -5.38
N SER A 23 10.85 10.36 -5.65
CA SER A 23 11.42 9.72 -6.81
C SER A 23 11.06 8.24 -6.69
N ALA A 24 9.82 7.91 -7.04
CA ALA A 24 9.38 6.56 -7.31
C ALA A 24 10.09 6.13 -8.60
N SER A 25 11.34 5.74 -8.44
CA SER A 25 11.94 4.70 -9.25
C SER A 25 10.92 3.56 -9.31
N ALA A 26 10.56 3.16 -10.52
CA ALA A 26 9.45 2.27 -10.85
C ALA A 26 9.57 0.81 -10.33
N ALA A 27 10.26 0.60 -9.20
CA ALA A 27 10.32 -0.64 -8.44
C ALA A 27 9.79 -0.50 -6.99
N ASP A 28 9.35 0.68 -6.57
CA ASP A 28 8.64 0.92 -5.30
C ASP A 28 7.20 1.38 -5.58
N LYS A 29 6.34 0.44 -5.99
CA LYS A 29 4.88 0.59 -5.96
C LYS A 29 4.37 0.05 -4.61
N SER A 30 5.02 0.54 -3.54
CA SER A 30 4.84 0.30 -2.10
C SER A 30 3.97 -0.90 -1.71
N ALA A 31 4.49 -2.11 -1.93
CA ALA A 31 3.90 -3.30 -1.34
C ALA A 31 4.11 -3.22 0.18
N ARG A 32 3.02 -3.14 0.95
CA ARG A 32 3.05 -3.14 2.43
C ARG A 32 2.55 -4.47 2.95
N ARG A 33 2.97 -4.83 4.17
CA ARG A 33 2.54 -6.07 4.81
C ARG A 33 1.17 -5.87 5.45
N TYR A 34 0.25 -6.76 5.11
CA TYR A 34 -1.07 -6.78 5.70
C TYR A 34 -1.38 -8.17 6.22
N ILE A 35 -2.15 -8.22 7.30
CA ILE A 35 -2.80 -9.42 7.80
C ILE A 35 -4.27 -9.35 7.40
N ILE A 36 -4.70 -10.31 6.59
CA ILE A 36 -6.07 -10.45 6.14
C ILE A 36 -6.71 -11.55 6.95
N VAL A 37 -7.78 -11.20 7.65
CA VAL A 37 -8.58 -12.14 8.44
C VAL A 37 -9.94 -12.29 7.76
N PHE A 38 -10.32 -13.53 7.47
CA PHE A 38 -11.59 -13.90 6.87
C PHE A 38 -12.59 -14.31 7.94
N LYS A 39 -13.87 -14.25 7.57
CA LYS A 39 -14.95 -14.74 8.42
C LYS A 39 -14.87 -16.27 8.62
N PRO A 40 -15.41 -16.80 9.73
CA PRO A 40 -15.28 -18.22 10.09
C PRO A 40 -15.95 -19.17 9.10
N HIS A 41 -16.97 -18.71 8.36
CA HIS A 41 -17.69 -19.52 7.37
C HIS A 41 -16.92 -19.72 6.06
N VAL A 42 -15.86 -18.95 5.82
CA VAL A 42 -15.04 -19.04 4.60
C VAL A 42 -14.26 -20.35 4.63
N THR A 43 -14.29 -21.12 3.56
CA THR A 43 -13.56 -22.40 3.50
C THR A 43 -12.07 -22.18 3.21
N GLN A 44 -11.24 -23.15 3.55
CA GLN A 44 -9.80 -23.06 3.28
C GLN A 44 -9.52 -22.97 1.77
N GLU A 45 -10.29 -23.70 0.96
CA GLU A 45 -10.24 -23.63 -0.51
C GLU A 45 -10.49 -22.20 -1.02
N GLN A 46 -11.50 -21.49 -0.48
CA GLN A 46 -11.74 -20.09 -0.83
C GLN A 46 -10.56 -19.19 -0.45
N ILE A 47 -9.94 -19.43 0.72
CA ILE A 47 -8.74 -18.68 1.13
C ILE A 47 -7.59 -18.92 0.14
N GLU A 48 -7.40 -20.15 -0.34
CA GLU A 48 -6.38 -20.47 -1.35
C GLU A 48 -6.64 -19.78 -2.69
N ASP A 49 -7.90 -19.66 -3.11
CA ASP A 49 -8.29 -18.90 -4.29
C ASP A 49 -7.97 -17.41 -4.15
N TYR A 50 -8.22 -16.82 -2.98
CA TYR A 50 -7.84 -15.43 -2.69
C TYR A 50 -6.33 -15.24 -2.67
N ILE A 51 -5.59 -16.19 -2.10
CA ILE A 51 -4.13 -16.17 -2.11
C ILE A 51 -3.60 -16.22 -3.55
N SER A 52 -4.14 -17.11 -4.38
CA SER A 52 -3.77 -17.22 -5.79
C SER A 52 -4.09 -15.93 -6.55
N SER A 53 -5.22 -15.29 -6.23
CA SER A 53 -5.61 -14.00 -6.82
C SER A 53 -4.68 -12.87 -6.40
N VAL A 54 -4.25 -12.83 -5.14
CA VAL A 54 -3.27 -11.88 -4.62
C VAL A 54 -1.92 -12.06 -5.32
N GLN A 55 -1.47 -13.31 -5.50
CA GLN A 55 -0.22 -13.61 -6.21
C GLN A 55 -0.26 -13.18 -7.68
N LYS A 56 -1.37 -13.41 -8.37
CA LYS A 56 -1.59 -12.94 -9.75
C LYS A 56 -1.56 -11.41 -9.86
N GLN A 57 -1.94 -10.69 -8.80
CA GLN A 57 -1.93 -9.23 -8.74
C GLN A 57 -0.57 -8.67 -8.29
N GLY A 58 0.47 -9.51 -8.18
CA GLY A 58 1.81 -9.11 -7.76
C GLY A 58 1.99 -9.01 -6.24
N GLY A 59 1.01 -9.47 -5.47
CA GLY A 59 1.15 -9.61 -4.02
C GLY A 59 1.90 -10.89 -3.64
N THR A 60 2.54 -10.90 -2.48
CA THR A 60 3.30 -12.07 -1.99
C THR A 60 2.79 -12.50 -0.64
N VAL A 61 2.27 -13.72 -0.51
CA VAL A 61 1.87 -14.26 0.80
C VAL A 61 3.12 -14.63 1.59
N THR A 62 3.29 -14.03 2.76
CA THR A 62 4.45 -14.22 3.64
C THR A 62 4.17 -15.25 4.73
N HIS A 63 2.92 -15.33 5.20
CA HIS A 63 2.55 -16.26 6.26
C HIS A 63 1.09 -16.68 6.11
N ARG A 64 0.77 -17.94 6.37
CA ARG A 64 -0.62 -18.42 6.48
C ARG A 64 -0.87 -18.81 7.92
N TYR A 65 -2.01 -18.41 8.46
CA TYR A 65 -2.41 -18.78 9.80
C TYR A 65 -3.35 -19.98 9.73
N ASP A 66 -3.08 -21.00 10.55
CA ASP A 66 -3.92 -22.19 10.66
C ASP A 66 -5.06 -21.99 11.68
N ILE A 67 -4.74 -21.32 12.80
CA ILE A 67 -5.66 -21.07 13.92
C ILE A 67 -6.72 -20.01 13.56
N ILE A 68 -6.32 -18.96 12.85
CA ILE A 68 -7.22 -17.93 12.34
C ILE A 68 -7.32 -18.10 10.83
N LYS A 69 -8.54 -18.00 10.29
CA LYS A 69 -8.76 -18.09 8.83
C LYS A 69 -8.22 -16.83 8.17
N GLY A 70 -6.93 -16.80 7.88
CA GLY A 70 -6.25 -15.60 7.44
C GLY A 70 -4.83 -15.84 6.97
N PHE A 71 -4.26 -14.83 6.33
CA PHE A 71 -2.88 -14.86 5.89
C PHE A 71 -2.26 -13.47 5.97
N ALA A 72 -0.96 -13.43 6.22
CA ALA A 72 -0.15 -12.26 6.02
C ALA A 72 0.36 -12.23 4.58
N ALA A 73 0.17 -11.11 3.90
CA ALA A 73 0.69 -10.90 2.56
C ALA A 73 1.26 -9.50 2.40
N ASN A 74 2.28 -9.41 1.58
CA ASN A 74 2.73 -8.16 1.03
C ASN A 74 1.80 -7.78 -0.14
N LEU A 75 1.00 -6.74 0.04
CA LEU A 75 0.03 -6.28 -0.95
C LEU A 75 0.44 -4.92 -1.48
N GLY A 76 0.44 -4.80 -2.81
CA GLY A 76 0.45 -3.50 -3.47
C GLY A 76 -0.91 -2.79 -3.36
N PRO A 77 -0.98 -1.50 -3.73
CA PRO A 77 -2.20 -0.69 -3.61
C PRO A 77 -3.40 -1.27 -4.38
N GLU A 78 -3.17 -1.90 -5.53
CA GLU A 78 -4.25 -2.51 -6.33
C GLU A 78 -4.84 -3.77 -5.67
N ALA A 79 -3.97 -4.66 -5.18
CA ALA A 79 -4.40 -5.88 -4.48
C ALA A 79 -5.11 -5.54 -3.16
N LEU A 80 -4.64 -4.51 -2.45
CA LEU A 80 -5.29 -4.00 -1.26
C LEU A 80 -6.69 -3.45 -1.56
N SER A 81 -6.84 -2.62 -2.59
CA SER A 81 -8.14 -2.04 -2.96
C SER A 81 -9.17 -3.13 -3.32
N ASN A 82 -8.73 -4.21 -3.97
CA ASN A 82 -9.58 -5.36 -4.26
C ASN A 82 -10.01 -6.09 -2.98
N LEU A 83 -9.10 -6.33 -2.03
CA LEU A 83 -9.43 -6.99 -0.76
C LEU A 83 -10.30 -6.11 0.15
N GLN A 84 -10.07 -4.80 0.17
CA GLN A 84 -10.90 -3.83 0.88
C GLN A 84 -12.34 -3.82 0.35
N SER A 85 -12.52 -4.02 -0.95
CA SER A 85 -13.86 -4.14 -1.55
C SER A 85 -14.62 -5.40 -1.09
N LEU A 86 -13.89 -6.42 -0.61
CA LEU A 86 -14.45 -7.65 -0.04
C LEU A 86 -14.64 -7.57 1.49
N GLN A 87 -14.16 -6.49 2.12
CA GLN A 87 -14.29 -6.24 3.55
C GLN A 87 -15.77 -6.06 3.92
N GLY A 88 -16.18 -6.68 5.02
CA GLY A 88 -17.56 -6.68 5.50
C GLY A 88 -18.42 -7.81 4.92
N ASN A 89 -18.06 -8.38 3.77
CA ASN A 89 -18.72 -9.59 3.25
C ASN A 89 -17.98 -10.85 3.68
N ILE A 90 -16.77 -11.05 3.13
CA ILE A 90 -15.98 -12.29 3.27
C ILE A 90 -14.75 -12.03 4.14
N VAL A 91 -14.12 -10.87 3.97
CA VAL A 91 -13.01 -10.39 4.81
C VAL A 91 -13.60 -9.74 6.06
N GLU A 92 -13.20 -10.24 7.22
CA GLU A 92 -13.56 -9.69 8.52
C GLU A 92 -12.75 -8.42 8.81
N SER A 93 -11.43 -8.48 8.63
CA SER A 93 -10.55 -7.34 8.91
C SER A 93 -9.24 -7.40 8.13
N ILE A 94 -8.67 -6.21 7.87
CA ILE A 94 -7.38 -6.03 7.20
C ILE A 94 -6.54 -5.13 8.11
N GLY A 95 -5.49 -5.70 8.71
CA GLY A 95 -4.53 -4.97 9.55
C GLY A 95 -3.23 -4.71 8.80
N GLU A 96 -2.69 -3.50 8.89
CA GLU A 96 -1.34 -3.18 8.41
C GLU A 96 -0.29 -3.61 9.46
N CYS A 97 0.83 -4.19 9.01
CA CYS A 97 1.96 -4.65 9.82
C CYS A 97 3.22 -3.82 9.60
#